data_AF-A0A7C5HRH0-F1
#
_entry.id   AF-A0A7C5HRH0-F1
#
_cell.length_a   1.000
_cell.length_b   1.000
_cell.length_c   1.000
_cell.angle_alpha   90.00
_cell.angle_beta   90.00
_cell.angle_gamma   90.00
#
_symmetry.space_group_name_H-M   'P 1'
#
loop_
_entity.id
_entity.type
_entity.pdbx_description
1 polymer ?
#
loop_
_entity_poly.entity_id
_entity_poly.type
_entity_poly.pdbx_seq_one_letter_code
_entity_poly.pdbx_strand_id
1 'polypeptide(L)'
;MTMQRESHLSMVLAILLGTVLIVGILTTGCSKQELEPDSYTIEDLGLQEIAVEAPDFTAQTLGGGTITLSSLRGTPVLLNFWAIKCPPCVEEMPYLNSAAQQFEGQAAVMTIDIGDNPQRVQEFLENLPGTSQISTIVPLDTQGYVASQYSVGFTPT
;
A
#
# COMPACT_ATOMS: atom_id res chain seq x y z
N MET A 1 29.08 -32.02 -65.65
CA MET A 1 28.05 -32.02 -64.58
C MET A 1 28.63 -31.65 -63.19
N THR A 2 29.79 -31.00 -63.11
CA THR A 2 30.46 -30.58 -61.85
C THR A 2 30.34 -29.07 -61.59
N MET A 3 30.26 -28.25 -62.64
CA MET A 3 30.25 -26.78 -62.55
C MET A 3 28.98 -26.17 -61.92
N GLN A 4 27.82 -26.85 -61.98
CA GLN A 4 26.56 -26.35 -61.41
C GLN A 4 26.47 -26.60 -59.90
N ARG A 5 27.07 -27.67 -59.40
CA ARG A 5 27.03 -28.06 -57.97
C ARG A 5 27.89 -27.13 -57.11
N GLU A 6 29.01 -26.63 -57.62
CA GLU A 6 29.89 -25.70 -56.91
C GLU A 6 29.30 -24.28 -56.83
N SER A 7 28.60 -23.84 -57.88
CA SER A 7 27.85 -22.58 -57.89
C SER A 7 26.68 -22.59 -56.89
N HIS A 8 25.90 -23.67 -56.88
CA HIS A 8 24.81 -23.82 -55.90
C HIS A 8 25.33 -23.94 -54.46
N LEU A 9 26.44 -24.66 -54.24
CA LEU A 9 27.02 -24.80 -52.89
C LEU A 9 27.57 -23.46 -52.37
N SER A 10 28.23 -22.67 -53.22
CA SER A 10 28.74 -21.34 -52.85
C SER A 10 27.60 -20.35 -52.56
N MET A 11 26.53 -20.39 -53.36
CA MET A 11 25.36 -19.53 -53.16
C MET A 11 24.60 -19.88 -51.88
N VAL A 12 24.42 -21.17 -51.58
CA VAL A 12 23.79 -21.64 -50.34
C VAL A 12 24.62 -21.25 -49.11
N LEU A 13 25.95 -21.37 -49.18
CA LEU A 13 26.84 -20.98 -48.08
C LEU A 13 26.79 -19.47 -47.81
N ALA A 14 26.77 -18.65 -48.86
CA ALA A 14 26.65 -17.20 -48.73
C ALA A 14 25.29 -16.76 -48.13
N ILE A 15 24.19 -17.42 -48.53
CA ILE A 15 22.87 -17.17 -47.96
C ILE A 15 22.84 -17.57 -46.47
N LEU A 16 23.39 -18.73 -46.11
CA LEU A 16 23.45 -19.18 -44.71
C LEU A 16 24.32 -18.26 -43.83
N LEU A 17 25.46 -17.80 -44.34
CA LEU A 17 26.29 -16.83 -43.63
C LEU A 17 25.59 -15.49 -43.46
N GLY A 18 24.89 -15.02 -44.50
CA GLY A 18 24.10 -13.80 -44.46
C GLY A 18 22.93 -13.86 -43.46
N THR A 19 22.19 -14.97 -43.41
CA THR A 19 21.09 -15.13 -42.46
C THR A 19 21.59 -15.21 -41.02
N VAL A 20 22.71 -15.90 -40.75
CA VAL A 20 23.32 -15.96 -39.42
C VAL A 20 23.77 -14.57 -38.94
N LEU A 21 24.37 -13.77 -39.83
CA LEU A 21 24.77 -12.39 -39.50
C LEU A 21 23.57 -11.49 -39.18
N ILE A 22 22.51 -11.56 -39.99
CA ILE A 22 21.29 -10.76 -39.78
C ILE A 22 20.61 -11.15 -38.45
N VAL A 23 20.50 -12.46 -38.17
CA VAL A 23 19.91 -12.95 -36.92
C VAL A 23 20.76 -12.53 -35.71
N GLY A 24 22.09 -12.59 -35.80
CA GLY A 24 22.98 -12.12 -34.74
C GLY A 24 22.83 -10.63 -34.46
N ILE A 25 22.72 -9.79 -35.50
CA ILE A 25 22.53 -8.34 -35.34
C ILE A 25 21.20 -8.03 -34.64
N LEU A 26 20.13 -8.78 -34.98
CA LEU A 26 18.81 -8.60 -34.36
C LEU A 26 18.79 -8.98 -32.87
N THR A 27 19.62 -9.92 -32.41
CA THR A 27 19.62 -10.36 -31.01
C THR A 27 20.50 -9.52 -30.10
N THR A 28 21.52 -8.83 -30.62
CA THR A 28 22.38 -7.90 -29.83
C THR A 28 21.76 -6.51 -29.57
N GLY A 29 20.58 -6.21 -30.12
CA GLY A 29 19.99 -4.86 -30.11
C GLY A 29 19.21 -4.45 -28.85
N CYS A 30 19.24 -5.21 -27.75
CA CYS A 30 18.57 -4.85 -26.50
C CYS A 30 19.50 -5.03 -25.30
N SER A 31 20.51 -4.16 -25.20
CA SER A 31 21.14 -3.90 -23.90
C SER A 31 20.21 -3.00 -23.10
N LYS A 32 19.21 -3.60 -22.45
CA LYS A 32 18.44 -2.93 -21.39
C LYS A 32 19.43 -2.64 -20.27
N GLN A 33 19.87 -1.40 -20.18
CA GLN A 33 20.54 -0.90 -19.00
C GLN A 33 19.45 -0.78 -17.94
N GLU A 34 19.29 -1.83 -17.14
CA GLU A 34 18.45 -1.84 -15.96
C GLU A 34 19.01 -0.76 -15.03
N LEU A 35 18.29 0.35 -14.91
CA LEU A 35 18.57 1.35 -13.89
C LEU A 35 18.11 0.72 -12.56
N GLU A 36 19.03 0.04 -11.87
CA GLU A 36 18.84 -0.34 -10.47
C GLU A 36 18.58 0.95 -9.68
N PRO A 37 17.42 1.13 -9.04
CA PRO A 37 17.17 2.29 -8.19
C PRO A 37 18.16 2.26 -7.03
N ASP A 38 18.80 3.40 -6.73
CA ASP A 38 19.66 3.55 -5.56
C ASP A 38 18.88 3.16 -4.30
N SER A 39 19.09 1.93 -3.83
CA SER A 39 18.47 1.39 -2.63
C SER A 39 19.32 1.77 -1.43
N TYR A 40 19.05 2.94 -0.86
CA TYR A 40 19.62 3.34 0.41
C TYR A 40 19.08 2.41 1.51
N THR A 41 19.96 1.76 2.25
CA THR A 41 19.57 0.99 3.45
C THR A 41 19.30 1.93 4.64
N ILE A 42 18.60 1.43 5.66
CA ILE A 42 18.37 2.18 6.91
C ILE A 42 19.71 2.54 7.57
N GLU A 43 20.71 1.67 7.41
CA GLU A 43 22.10 1.92 7.81
C GLU A 43 22.77 3.03 6.99
N ASP A 44 22.60 3.06 5.66
CA ASP A 44 23.16 4.11 4.79
C ASP A 44 22.60 5.50 5.12
N LEU A 45 21.36 5.54 5.62
CA LEU A 45 20.70 6.77 6.05
C LEU A 45 21.04 7.16 7.50
N GLY A 46 21.84 6.36 8.21
CA GLY A 46 22.20 6.59 9.61
C GLY A 46 20.99 6.61 10.55
N LEU A 47 19.88 6.00 10.14
CA LEU A 47 18.66 5.92 10.93
C LEU A 47 18.77 4.72 11.87
N GLN A 48 18.60 4.95 13.16
CA GLN A 48 18.47 3.87 14.12
C GLN A 48 16.98 3.54 14.26
N GLU A 49 16.62 2.27 14.07
CA GLU A 49 15.27 1.79 14.38
C GLU A 49 15.09 1.85 15.90
N ILE A 50 14.54 2.98 16.37
CA ILE A 50 14.10 3.10 17.76
C ILE A 50 12.74 2.43 17.81
N ALA A 51 12.66 1.27 18.45
CA ALA A 51 11.40 0.64 18.77
C ALA A 51 10.64 1.53 19.77
N VAL A 52 9.81 2.42 19.26
CA VAL A 52 8.87 3.22 20.04
C VAL A 52 7.58 2.40 20.16
N GLU A 53 7.23 1.99 21.38
CA GLU A 53 5.94 1.35 21.61
C GLU A 53 4.81 2.33 21.29
N ALA A 54 3.81 1.85 20.53
CA ALA A 54 2.61 2.62 20.24
C ALA A 54 1.90 2.97 21.56
N PRO A 55 1.58 4.25 21.84
CA PRO A 55 0.85 4.63 23.04
C PRO A 55 -0.46 3.85 23.20
N ASP A 56 -0.61 3.14 24.32
CA ASP A 56 -1.83 2.39 24.59
C ASP A 56 -2.99 3.34 24.92
N PHE A 57 -4.20 2.94 24.52
CA PHE A 57 -5.41 3.67 24.79
C PHE A 57 -6.61 2.73 24.86
N THR A 58 -7.66 3.17 25.57
CA THR A 58 -8.98 2.56 25.56
C THR A 58 -10.00 3.59 25.11
N ALA A 59 -10.83 3.23 24.13
CA ALA A 59 -11.84 4.12 23.57
C ALA A 59 -13.17 3.40 23.35
N GLN A 60 -14.27 4.16 23.38
CA GLN A 60 -15.57 3.67 22.94
C GLN A 60 -15.55 3.50 21.42
N THR A 61 -16.19 2.45 20.92
CA THR A 61 -16.33 2.22 19.47
C THR A 61 -17.71 2.65 18.98
N LEU A 62 -17.79 3.03 17.71
CA LEU A 62 -19.04 3.41 17.07
C LEU A 62 -20.08 2.28 17.06
N GLY A 63 -19.64 1.03 16.90
CA GLY A 63 -20.50 -0.16 16.95
C GLY A 63 -21.00 -0.52 18.36
N GLY A 64 -20.64 0.28 19.37
CA GLY A 64 -20.90 0.01 20.77
C GLY A 64 -19.83 -0.86 21.40
N GLY A 65 -19.57 -0.61 22.68
CA GLY A 65 -18.51 -1.26 23.44
C GLY A 65 -17.21 -0.43 23.48
N THR A 66 -16.15 -1.08 23.97
CA THR A 66 -14.81 -0.49 24.12
C THR A 66 -13.79 -1.31 23.34
N ILE A 67 -12.72 -0.65 22.90
CA ILE A 67 -11.52 -1.30 22.39
C ILE A 67 -10.31 -0.77 23.14
N THR A 68 -9.35 -1.64 23.44
CA THR A 68 -8.05 -1.26 24.01
C THR A 68 -6.96 -1.69 23.04
N LEU A 69 -6.05 -0.79 22.65
CA LEU A 69 -5.06 -1.11 21.61
C LEU A 69 -4.20 -2.33 22.00
N SER A 70 -3.77 -2.41 23.26
CA SER A 70 -2.99 -3.55 23.76
C SER A 70 -3.71 -4.89 23.72
N SER A 71 -5.04 -4.94 23.55
CA SER A 71 -5.77 -6.20 23.35
C SER A 71 -5.51 -6.82 21.97
N LEU A 72 -4.88 -6.08 21.05
CA LEU A 72 -4.52 -6.55 19.71
C LEU A 72 -3.05 -6.93 19.57
N ARG A 73 -2.29 -7.03 20.67
CA ARG A 73 -0.89 -7.49 20.62
C ARG A 73 -0.81 -8.85 19.91
N GLY A 74 0.11 -8.94 18.94
CA GLY A 74 0.27 -10.10 18.06
C GLY A 74 -0.44 -9.97 16.71
N THR A 75 -1.31 -8.97 16.54
CA THR A 75 -1.94 -8.62 15.27
C THR A 75 -1.39 -7.28 14.78
N PRO A 76 -0.91 -7.17 13.53
CA PRO A 76 -0.60 -5.88 12.92
C PRO A 76 -1.81 -4.93 12.95
N VAL A 77 -1.59 -3.66 13.31
CA VAL A 77 -2.67 -2.65 13.39
C VAL A 77 -2.32 -1.43 12.58
N LEU A 78 -3.19 -1.05 11.66
CA LEU A 78 -3.19 0.27 11.02
C LEU A 78 -4.06 1.21 11.86
N LEU A 79 -3.47 2.29 12.35
CA LEU A 79 -4.20 3.40 12.96
C LEU A 79 -4.29 4.53 11.94
N ASN A 80 -5.49 5.02 11.69
CA ASN A 80 -5.73 6.20 10.87
C ASN A 80 -6.59 7.19 11.64
N PHE A 81 -6.17 8.44 11.69
CA PHE A 81 -6.85 9.52 12.39
C PHE A 81 -7.60 10.41 11.39
N TRP A 82 -8.89 10.62 11.63
CA TRP A 82 -9.76 11.34 10.70
C TRP A 82 -10.84 12.18 11.41
N ALA A 83 -11.55 12.98 10.63
CA ALA A 83 -12.75 13.71 11.05
C ALA A 83 -13.69 13.91 9.86
N ILE A 84 -14.98 14.06 10.12
CA ILE A 84 -16.02 14.24 9.08
C ILE A 84 -15.73 15.49 8.23
N LYS A 85 -15.16 16.53 8.83
CA LYS A 85 -14.83 17.80 8.15
C LYS A 85 -13.44 17.83 7.54
N CYS A 86 -12.85 16.67 7.26
CA CYS A 86 -11.59 16.53 6.56
C CYS A 86 -11.86 15.90 5.18
N PRO A 87 -11.94 16.69 4.09
CA PRO A 87 -12.20 16.16 2.75
C PRO A 87 -11.26 15.01 2.31
N PRO A 88 -9.92 15.12 2.44
CA PRO A 88 -9.04 14.00 2.05
C PRO A 88 -9.28 12.76 2.90
N CYS A 89 -9.56 12.91 4.20
CA CYS A 89 -9.89 11.77 5.04
C CYS A 89 -11.15 11.05 4.56
N VAL A 90 -12.19 11.80 4.21
CA VAL A 90 -13.45 11.24 3.70
C VAL A 90 -13.24 10.49 2.39
N GLU A 91 -12.36 10.99 1.51
CA GLU A 91 -11.98 10.31 0.27
C GLU A 91 -11.24 9.00 0.51
N GLU A 92 -10.48 8.88 1.61
CA GLU A 92 -9.72 7.69 1.98
C GLU A 92 -10.58 6.58 2.63
N MET A 93 -11.67 6.94 3.32
CA MET A 93 -12.48 6.00 4.10
C MET A 93 -12.97 4.76 3.33
N PRO A 94 -13.45 4.84 2.07
CA PRO A 94 -13.85 3.65 1.31
C PRO A 94 -12.70 2.68 1.05
N TYR A 95 -11.49 3.19 0.86
CA TYR A 95 -10.29 2.38 0.66
C TYR A 95 -9.84 1.71 1.94
N LEU A 96 -9.88 2.44 3.06
CA LEU A 96 -9.61 1.87 4.39
C LEU A 96 -10.63 0.79 4.75
N ASN A 97 -11.89 0.99 4.41
CA ASN A 97 -12.94 -0.01 4.59
C ASN A 97 -12.67 -1.27 3.75
N SER A 98 -12.28 -1.10 2.49
CA SER A 98 -11.91 -2.22 1.62
C SER A 98 -10.66 -2.95 2.11
N ALA A 99 -9.66 -2.23 2.64
CA ALA A 99 -8.47 -2.83 3.22
C ALA A 99 -8.82 -3.66 4.47
N ALA A 100 -9.70 -3.16 5.34
CA ALA A 100 -10.15 -3.91 6.51
C ALA A 100 -10.79 -5.25 6.12
N GLN A 101 -11.57 -5.29 5.04
CA GLN A 101 -12.15 -6.53 4.51
C GLN A 101 -11.08 -7.45 3.92
N GLN A 102 -10.13 -6.90 3.17
CA GLN A 102 -9.07 -7.68 2.51
C GLN A 102 -8.13 -8.34 3.51
N PHE A 103 -7.83 -7.66 4.62
CA PHE A 103 -6.88 -8.11 5.64
C PHE A 103 -7.55 -8.71 6.88
N GLU A 104 -8.84 -9.05 6.80
CA GLU A 104 -9.57 -9.67 7.90
C GLU A 104 -8.81 -10.92 8.40
N GLY A 105 -8.63 -11.00 9.72
CA GLY A 105 -7.87 -12.07 10.38
C GLY A 105 -6.34 -11.98 10.25
N GLN A 106 -5.80 -11.05 9.44
CA GLN A 106 -4.37 -10.83 9.25
C GLN A 106 -3.89 -9.51 9.84
N ALA A 107 -4.70 -8.45 9.74
CA ALA A 107 -4.42 -7.16 10.33
C ALA A 107 -5.73 -6.49 10.77
N ALA A 108 -5.63 -5.58 11.75
CA ALA A 108 -6.74 -4.72 12.16
C ALA A 108 -6.58 -3.33 11.55
N VAL A 109 -7.68 -2.75 11.08
CA VAL A 109 -7.72 -1.36 10.62
C VAL A 109 -8.61 -0.57 11.58
N MET A 110 -8.02 0.43 12.25
CA MET A 110 -8.72 1.37 13.12
C MET A 110 -8.78 2.76 12.48
N THR A 111 -9.97 3.26 12.25
CA THR A 111 -10.21 4.63 11.78
C THR A 111 -10.75 5.45 12.95
N ILE A 112 -9.85 6.13 13.65
CA ILE A 112 -10.11 6.90 14.87
C ILE A 112 -10.68 8.26 14.49
N ASP A 113 -11.95 8.47 14.80
CA ASP A 113 -12.64 9.74 14.59
C ASP A 113 -12.28 10.73 15.71
N ILE A 114 -11.85 11.94 15.35
CA ILE A 114 -11.42 12.97 16.29
C ILE A 114 -12.49 14.07 16.39
N GLY A 115 -13.05 14.21 17.60
CA GLY A 115 -13.83 15.39 17.98
C GLY A 115 -15.22 15.51 17.36
N ASP A 116 -15.67 14.56 16.54
CA ASP A 116 -17.03 14.55 16.03
C ASP A 116 -18.00 13.89 17.03
N ASN A 117 -19.29 14.23 16.90
CA ASN A 117 -20.34 13.63 17.70
C ASN A 117 -20.61 12.19 17.20
N PRO A 118 -20.71 11.17 18.07
CA PRO A 118 -20.86 9.78 17.64
C PRO A 118 -22.06 9.51 16.73
N GLN A 119 -23.22 10.13 17.00
CA GLN A 119 -24.40 9.96 16.15
C GLN A 119 -24.15 10.50 14.75
N ARG A 120 -23.48 11.66 14.65
CA ARG A 120 -23.09 12.25 13.37
C ARG A 120 -22.09 11.37 12.61
N VAL A 121 -21.13 10.74 13.28
CA VAL A 121 -20.18 9.80 12.67
C VAL A 121 -20.91 8.59 12.09
N GLN A 122 -21.86 8.03 12.86
CA GLN A 122 -22.69 6.91 12.42
C GLN A 122 -23.48 7.28 11.16
N GLU A 123 -24.28 8.35 11.23
CA GLU A 123 -25.09 8.82 10.10
C GLU A 123 -24.22 9.12 8.87
N PHE A 124 -23.03 9.69 9.08
CA PHE A 124 -22.11 10.00 8.00
C PHE A 124 -21.61 8.75 7.28
N LEU A 125 -21.11 7.76 8.03
CA LEU A 125 -20.57 6.52 7.46
C LEU A 125 -21.66 5.66 6.78
N GLU A 126 -22.89 5.69 7.30
CA GLU A 126 -24.03 5.01 6.68
C GLU A 126 -24.37 5.60 5.29
N ASN A 127 -24.15 6.91 5.10
CA ASN A 127 -24.47 7.62 3.86
C ASN A 127 -23.28 7.80 2.91
N LEU A 128 -22.05 7.58 3.38
CA LEU A 128 -20.85 7.67 2.57
C LEU A 128 -20.72 6.42 1.67
N PRO A 129 -20.59 6.58 0.33
CA PRO A 129 -20.46 5.44 -0.58
C PRO A 129 -19.25 4.56 -0.23
N GLY A 130 -19.46 3.25 -0.15
CA GLY A 130 -18.40 2.29 0.18
C GLY A 130 -18.16 2.09 1.68
N THR A 131 -18.90 2.77 2.56
CA THR A 131 -18.78 2.60 4.03
C THR A 131 -20.09 2.24 4.74
N SER A 132 -21.19 2.07 4.00
CA SER A 132 -22.49 1.66 4.58
C SER A 132 -22.45 0.32 5.33
N GLN A 133 -21.48 -0.54 4.98
CA GLN A 133 -21.04 -1.68 5.78
C GLN A 133 -19.61 -1.43 6.24
N ILE A 134 -19.47 -0.74 7.37
CA ILE A 134 -18.16 -0.44 7.93
C ILE A 134 -17.53 -1.70 8.53
N SER A 135 -16.34 -2.03 8.06
CA SER A 135 -15.52 -3.17 8.45
C SER A 135 -14.32 -2.73 9.29
N THR A 136 -13.98 -1.43 9.27
CA THR A 136 -12.98 -0.86 10.18
C THR A 136 -13.53 -0.85 11.61
N ILE A 137 -12.62 -0.93 12.58
CA ILE A 137 -12.94 -0.58 13.96
C ILE A 137 -12.94 0.95 14.01
N VAL A 138 -13.99 1.57 14.55
CA VAL A 138 -14.09 3.04 14.63
C VAL A 138 -14.06 3.49 16.09
N PRO A 139 -12.87 3.66 16.70
CA PRO A 139 -12.74 4.34 17.99
C PRO A 139 -13.19 5.80 17.90
N LEU A 140 -13.85 6.29 18.95
CA LEU A 140 -14.35 7.65 19.04
C LEU A 140 -13.49 8.47 20.01
N ASP A 141 -12.63 9.33 19.47
CA ASP A 141 -11.78 10.24 20.22
C ASP A 141 -12.42 11.63 20.34
N THR A 142 -13.62 11.66 20.93
CA THR A 142 -14.45 12.88 21.08
C THR A 142 -13.77 14.05 21.79
N GLN A 143 -12.72 13.79 22.58
CA GLN A 143 -11.97 14.81 23.31
C GLN A 143 -10.53 14.99 22.80
N GLY A 144 -10.10 14.25 21.77
CA GLY A 144 -8.75 14.34 21.23
C GLY A 144 -7.65 13.74 22.11
N TYR A 145 -8.00 12.94 23.12
CA TYR A 145 -7.03 12.35 24.04
C TYR A 145 -6.13 11.34 23.33
N VAL A 146 -6.71 10.46 22.51
CA VAL A 146 -5.94 9.46 21.77
C VAL A 146 -5.02 10.15 20.76
N ALA A 147 -5.55 11.08 19.97
CA ALA A 147 -4.80 11.87 19.01
C ALA A 147 -3.62 12.61 19.67
N SER A 148 -3.82 13.15 20.89
CA SER A 148 -2.76 13.84 21.63
C SER A 148 -1.61 12.91 22.05
N GLN A 149 -1.90 11.67 22.43
CA GLN A 149 -0.87 10.68 22.79
C GLN A 149 0.02 10.32 21.58
N TYR A 150 -0.57 10.35 20.39
CA TYR A 150 0.13 10.11 19.12
C TYR A 150 0.71 11.37 18.50
N SER A 151 0.61 12.53 19.17
CA SER A 151 1.08 13.83 18.65
C SER A 151 0.49 14.17 17.27
N VAL A 152 -0.75 13.76 17.01
CA VAL A 152 -1.45 14.01 15.74
C VAL A 152 -1.69 15.52 15.60
N GLY A 153 -1.03 16.13 14.61
CA GLY A 153 -1.15 17.56 14.32
C GLY A 153 -2.07 17.88 13.15
N PHE A 154 -2.40 16.89 12.33
CA PHE A 154 -3.21 17.04 11.13
C PHE A 154 -3.96 15.73 10.83
N THR A 155 -4.99 15.81 10.00
CA THR A 155 -5.71 14.65 9.49
C THR A 155 -5.81 14.77 7.96
N PRO A 156 -5.67 13.67 7.19
CA PRO A 156 -5.44 12.31 7.68
C PRO A 156 -4.02 12.13 8.22
N THR A 157 -3.85 11.15 9.10
CA THR A 157 -2.56 10.65 9.61
C THR A 157 -2.66 9.17 9.89
#